data_AF-A0A1G5SL42-F1
#
_entry.id   AF-A0A1G5SL42-F1
#
_cell.length_a   1.000
_cell.length_b   1.000
_cell.length_c   1.000
_cell.angle_alpha   90.00
_cell.angle_beta   90.00
_cell.angle_gamma   90.00
#
_symmetry.space_group_name_H-M   'P 1'
#
loop_
_entity.id
_entity.type
_entity.pdbx_description
1 polymer ?
#
loop_
_entity_poly.entity_id
_entity_poly.type
_entity_poly.pdbx_seq_one_letter_code
_entity_poly.pdbx_strand_id
1 'polypeptide(L)'
;MALQDHQQKHICDWQASGLSQAAYCRAHGLNAKTFGNWLRAKRRGEKHAIKSPALIPVTVKPAAGLVESVERLQLRCRGIHVLELPMSVSPRWPGKLLSCLD
;
A
#
# COMPACT_ATOMS: atom_id res chain seq x y z
N MET A 1 -15.24 25.06 28.32
CA MET A 1 -15.07 24.28 27.06
C MET A 1 -14.82 25.15 25.82
N ALA A 2 -15.08 26.46 25.82
CA ALA A 2 -14.95 27.31 24.61
C ALA A 2 -13.51 27.55 24.06
N LEU A 3 -12.47 27.42 24.89
CA LEU A 3 -11.10 27.74 24.45
C LEU A 3 -10.51 26.67 23.51
N GLN A 4 -10.94 25.41 23.64
CA GLN A 4 -10.48 24.32 22.78
C GLN A 4 -11.07 24.41 21.38
N ASP A 5 -12.33 24.82 21.24
CA ASP A 5 -13.01 24.98 19.95
C ASP A 5 -12.37 26.08 19.10
N HIS A 6 -12.00 27.20 19.73
CA HIS A 6 -11.30 28.30 19.04
C HIS A 6 -9.91 27.89 18.54
N GLN A 7 -9.14 27.17 19.36
CA GLN A 7 -7.83 26.65 18.98
C GLN A 7 -7.94 25.66 17.82
N GLN A 8 -8.88 24.73 17.91
CA GLN A 8 -9.10 23.72 16.88
C GLN A 8 -9.55 24.37 15.57
N LYS A 9 -10.45 25.36 15.62
CA LYS A 9 -10.88 26.13 14.45
C LYS A 9 -9.71 26.78 13.73
N HIS A 10 -8.84 27.49 14.45
CA HIS A 10 -7.67 28.11 13.81
C HIS A 10 -6.69 27.10 13.21
N ILE A 11 -6.54 25.92 13.82
CA ILE A 11 -5.69 24.86 13.26
C ILE A 11 -6.30 24.31 11.98
N CYS A 12 -7.61 24.05 11.95
CA CYS A 12 -8.32 23.60 10.75
C CYS A 12 -8.26 24.64 9.63
N ASP A 13 -8.55 25.91 9.95
CA ASP A 13 -8.53 27.02 9.00
C ASP A 13 -7.11 27.22 8.43
N TRP A 14 -6.06 27.07 9.27
CA TRP A 14 -4.66 27.10 8.83
C TRP A 14 -4.29 25.93 7.90
N GLN A 15 -4.72 24.72 8.23
CA GLN A 15 -4.46 23.53 7.42
C GLN A 15 -5.13 23.63 6.05
N ALA A 16 -6.35 24.21 5.99
CA ALA A 16 -7.07 24.45 4.75
C ALA A 16 -6.48 25.60 3.92
N SER A 17 -5.88 26.61 4.57
CA SER A 17 -5.38 27.80 3.86
C SER A 17 -4.09 27.55 3.07
N GLY A 18 -3.36 26.46 3.34
CA GLY A 18 -2.08 26.14 2.68
C GLY A 18 -0.95 27.14 3.00
N LEU A 19 -1.15 28.03 3.97
CA LEU A 19 -0.17 29.06 4.34
C LEU A 19 0.90 28.48 5.27
N SER A 20 2.10 29.06 5.24
CA SER A 20 3.08 28.80 6.29
C SER A 20 2.56 29.30 7.65
N GLN A 21 3.00 28.68 8.74
CA GLN A 21 2.58 29.06 10.10
C GLN A 21 2.78 30.56 10.36
N ALA A 22 3.92 31.11 9.95
CA ALA A 22 4.27 32.51 10.16
C ALA A 22 3.34 33.45 9.36
N ALA A 23 3.03 33.09 8.11
CA ALA A 23 2.10 33.86 7.27
C ALA A 23 0.68 33.86 7.84
N TYR A 24 0.19 32.69 8.28
CA TYR A 24 -1.12 32.58 8.90
C TYR A 24 -1.22 33.34 10.22
N CYS A 25 -0.21 33.22 11.09
CA CYS A 25 -0.19 33.96 12.35
C CYS A 25 -0.19 35.48 12.12
N ARG A 26 0.54 35.96 11.10
CA ARG A 26 0.56 37.38 10.74
C ARG A 26 -0.79 37.86 10.19
N ALA A 27 -1.42 37.08 9.31
CA ALA A 27 -2.70 37.43 8.70
C ALA A 27 -3.86 37.44 9.71
N HIS A 28 -3.83 36.55 10.70
CA HIS A 28 -4.90 36.39 11.70
C HIS A 28 -4.56 37.01 13.07
N GLY A 29 -3.47 37.77 13.19
CA GLY A 29 -3.09 38.44 14.44
C GLY A 29 -2.75 37.49 15.59
N LEU A 30 -2.34 36.26 15.28
CA LEU A 30 -2.05 35.24 16.29
C LEU A 30 -0.59 35.30 16.74
N ASN A 31 -0.36 35.05 18.03
CA ASN A 31 0.99 34.87 18.54
C ASN A 31 1.56 33.53 18.03
N ALA A 32 2.64 33.59 17.24
CA ALA A 32 3.27 32.42 16.63
C ALA A 32 3.76 31.39 17.66
N LYS A 33 4.25 31.82 18.82
CA LYS A 33 4.70 30.94 19.91
C LYS A 33 3.52 30.19 20.51
N THR A 34 2.41 30.90 20.76
CA THR A 34 1.18 30.33 21.29
C THR A 34 0.57 29.33 20.30
N PHE A 35 0.45 29.71 19.04
CA PHE A 35 -0.05 28.82 17.99
C PHE A 35 0.83 27.58 17.81
N GLY A 36 2.16 27.73 17.88
CA GLY A 36 3.09 26.61 17.84
C GLY A 36 2.96 25.66 19.05
N ASN A 37 2.60 26.18 20.23
CA ASN A 37 2.30 25.36 21.40
C ASN A 37 1.02 24.54 21.19
N TRP A 38 -0.03 25.13 20.60
CA TRP A 38 -1.27 24.42 20.25
C TRP A 38 -1.01 23.27 19.28
N LEU A 39 -0.21 23.53 18.23
CA LEU A 39 0.18 22.51 17.26
C LEU A 39 0.92 21.33 17.92
N ARG A 40 1.85 21.63 18.84
CA ARG A 40 2.58 20.61 19.60
C ARG A 40 1.66 19.81 20.52
N ALA A 41 0.68 20.46 21.16
CA ALA A 41 -0.30 19.78 22.00
C ALA A 41 -1.20 18.83 21.18
N LYS A 42 -1.71 19.28 20.02
CA LYS A 42 -2.50 18.46 19.08
C LYS A 42 -1.71 17.21 18.64
N ARG A 43 -0.47 17.38 18.20
CA ARG A 43 0.40 16.26 17.78
C ARG A 43 0.68 15.26 18.91
N ARG A 44 0.83 15.73 20.16
CA ARG A 44 1.00 14.81 21.31
C ARG A 44 -0.27 14.01 21.59
N GLY A 45 -1.45 14.63 21.46
CA GLY A 45 -2.74 13.94 21.55
C GLY A 45 -2.91 12.90 20.44
N GLU A 46 -2.58 13.24 19.19
CA GLU A 46 -2.58 12.31 18.05
C GLU A 46 -1.63 11.14 18.29
N LYS A 47 -0.39 11.39 18.75
CA LYS A 47 0.57 10.33 19.09
C LYS A 47 0.08 9.39 20.19
N HIS A 48 -0.73 9.88 21.13
CA HIS A 48 -1.33 9.03 22.16
C HIS A 48 -2.54 8.23 21.65
N ALA A 49 -3.25 8.75 20.65
CA ALA A 49 -4.30 8.03 19.93
C ALA A 49 -3.73 6.95 18.98
N ILE A 50 -2.52 7.12 18.46
CA ILE A 50 -1.77 6.12 17.68
C ILE A 50 -1.09 5.11 18.64
N LYS A 51 -1.85 4.50 19.56
CA LYS A 51 -1.45 3.20 20.14
C LYS A 51 -2.00 2.03 19.33
N SER A 52 -2.82 2.32 18.33
CA SER A 52 -3.24 1.39 17.30
C SER A 52 -3.23 2.16 15.98
N PRO A 53 -2.19 2.05 15.13
CA PRO A 53 -2.29 2.59 13.78
C PRO A 53 -3.55 1.98 13.16
N ALA A 54 -4.49 2.83 12.75
CA ALA A 54 -5.67 2.39 12.03
C ALA A 54 -5.18 1.81 10.69
N LEU A 55 -5.09 0.49 10.62
CA LEU A 55 -4.78 -0.22 9.39
C LEU A 55 -5.96 0.03 8.44
N ILE A 56 -5.72 0.77 7.37
CA ILE A 56 -6.69 0.87 6.29
C ILE A 56 -6.63 -0.46 5.55
N PRO A 57 -7.71 -1.27 5.52
CA PRO A 57 -7.72 -2.50 4.78
C PRO A 57 -7.61 -2.16 3.28
N VAL A 58 -6.46 -2.45 2.69
CA VAL A 58 -6.27 -2.37 1.25
C VAL A 58 -6.61 -3.74 0.68
N THR A 59 -7.71 -3.81 -0.07
CA THR A 59 -7.99 -4.97 -0.91
C THR A 59 -7.02 -4.95 -2.09
N VAL A 60 -5.99 -5.78 -2.02
CA VAL A 60 -5.14 -6.06 -3.19
C VAL A 60 -5.99 -6.79 -4.21
N LYS A 61 -6.33 -6.11 -5.31
CA LYS A 61 -6.87 -6.78 -6.51
C LYS A 61 -5.68 -7.55 -7.10
N PRO A 62 -5.68 -8.90 -7.10
CA PRO A 62 -4.66 -9.63 -7.85
C PRO A 62 -4.72 -9.13 -9.29
N ALA A 63 -3.56 -8.84 -9.86
CA ALA A 63 -3.48 -8.47 -11.26
C ALA A 63 -4.14 -9.58 -12.08
N ALA A 64 -5.35 -9.31 -12.57
CA ALA A 64 -5.99 -10.10 -13.61
C ALA A 64 -5.13 -9.89 -14.85
N GLY A 65 -4.09 -10.71 -14.98
CA GLY A 65 -3.03 -10.46 -15.95
C GLY A 65 -1.87 -11.44 -15.97
N LEU A 66 -1.88 -12.51 -15.16
CA LEU A 66 -1.17 -13.77 -15.44
C LEU A 66 -1.95 -14.91 -14.75
N VAL A 67 -3.18 -15.14 -15.23
CA VAL A 67 -3.63 -16.52 -15.35
C VAL A 67 -2.75 -17.10 -16.45
N GLU A 68 -1.52 -17.45 -16.13
CA GLU A 68 -0.89 -18.55 -16.84
C GLU A 68 -1.60 -19.76 -16.27
N SER A 69 -2.79 -20.04 -16.82
CA SER A 69 -3.29 -21.40 -16.93
C SER A 69 -2.13 -22.12 -17.59
N VAL A 70 -1.22 -22.66 -16.77
CA VAL A 70 -0.19 -23.54 -17.26
C VAL A 70 -0.97 -24.76 -17.68
N GLU A 71 -1.52 -24.74 -18.90
CA GLU A 71 -2.04 -25.93 -19.52
C GLU A 71 -0.85 -26.90 -19.50
N ARG A 72 -0.99 -27.94 -18.67
CA ARG A 72 0.06 -28.93 -18.46
C ARG A 72 -0.16 -30.00 -19.50
N LEU A 73 0.82 -30.19 -20.36
CA LEU A 73 0.90 -31.36 -21.22
C LEU A 73 1.40 -32.52 -20.35
N GLN A 74 0.56 -33.55 -20.20
CA GLN A 74 0.96 -34.81 -19.58
C GLN A 74 1.36 -35.81 -20.68
N LEU A 75 2.63 -36.21 -20.68
CA LEU A 75 3.16 -37.24 -21.57
C LEU A 75 3.35 -38.53 -20.77
N ARG A 76 2.65 -39.58 -21.16
CA ARG A 76 2.86 -40.91 -20.58
C ARG A 76 3.92 -41.65 -21.39
N CYS A 77 5.06 -41.94 -20.78
CA CYS A 77 6.14 -42.71 -21.40
C CYS A 77 5.95 -44.22 -21.15
N ARG A 78 6.75 -45.07 -21.79
CA ARG A 78 6.68 -46.54 -21.59
C ARG A 78 6.72 -46.89 -20.09
N GLY A 79 5.70 -47.61 -19.63
CA GLY A 79 5.54 -47.99 -18.22
C GLY A 79 4.68 -47.02 -17.38
N ILE A 80 5.17 -46.70 -16.18
CA ILE A 80 4.47 -45.90 -15.15
C ILE A 80 4.91 -44.42 -15.10
N HIS A 81 5.85 -44.02 -15.96
CA HIS A 81 6.40 -42.66 -15.94
C HIS A 81 5.45 -41.69 -16.64
N VAL A 82 5.09 -40.62 -15.93
CA VAL A 82 4.30 -39.51 -16.46
C VAL A 82 5.14 -38.25 -16.34
N LEU A 83 5.36 -37.58 -17.47
CA LEU A 83 6.08 -36.32 -17.54
C LEU A 83 5.06 -35.19 -17.71
N GLU A 84 5.02 -34.27 -16.77
CA GLU A 84 4.13 -33.11 -16.83
C GLU A 84 4.91 -31.85 -17.18
N LEU A 85 4.56 -31.20 -18.30
CA LEU A 85 5.27 -30.05 -18.82
C LEU A 85 4.31 -28.88 -19.05
N PRO A 86 4.74 -27.63 -18.82
CA PRO A 86 4.04 -26.46 -19.33
C PRO A 86 3.92 -26.50 -20.87
N MET A 87 2.79 -26.09 -21.44
CA MET A 87 2.67 -25.90 -22.91
C MET A 87 3.62 -24.85 -23.48
N SER A 88 4.22 -24.00 -22.64
CA SER A 88 5.26 -23.05 -23.06
C SER A 88 6.60 -23.72 -23.42
N VAL A 89 6.78 -25.00 -23.09
CA VAL A 89 7.99 -25.74 -23.42
C VAL A 89 8.01 -26.09 -24.91
N SER A 90 9.10 -25.74 -25.59
CA SER A 90 9.28 -26.08 -27.01
C SER A 90 9.22 -27.59 -27.26
N PRO A 91 8.50 -28.07 -28.29
CA PRO A 91 8.35 -29.51 -28.57
C PRO A 91 9.63 -30.22 -29.01
N ARG A 92 10.70 -29.47 -29.33
CA ARG A 92 12.01 -30.05 -29.70
C ARG A 92 12.70 -30.76 -28.54
N TRP A 93 12.61 -30.22 -27.33
CA TRP A 93 13.26 -30.79 -26.16
C TRP A 93 12.59 -32.10 -25.67
N PRO A 94 11.24 -32.18 -25.56
CA PRO A 94 10.56 -33.44 -25.24
C PRO A 94 10.86 -34.53 -26.26
N GLY A 95 10.90 -34.20 -27.57
CA GLY A 95 11.25 -35.17 -28.60
C GLY A 95 12.65 -35.76 -28.41
N LYS A 96 13.64 -34.93 -28.04
CA LYS A 96 14.99 -35.39 -27.72
C LYS A 96 15.03 -36.24 -26.45
N LEU A 97 14.32 -35.83 -25.39
CA LEU A 97 14.23 -36.60 -24.15
C LEU A 97 13.62 -37.99 -24.41
N LEU A 98 12.52 -38.06 -25.17
CA LEU A 98 11.88 -39.32 -25.54
C LEU A 98 12.80 -40.21 -26.37
N SER A 99 13.59 -39.65 -27.29
CA SER A 99 14.57 -40.42 -28.06
C SER A 99 15.72 -41.01 -27.23
N CYS A 100 15.96 -40.50 -26.02
CA CYS A 100 16.93 -41.07 -25.08
C CYS A 100 16.30 -42.13 -24.15
N LEU A 101 14.97 -42.25 -24.15
CA LEU A 101 14.22 -43.20 -23.31
C LEU A 101 13.74 -44.43 -24.10
N ASP A 102 13.92 -44.43 -25.42
CA ASP A 102 13.88 -45.64 -26.28
C ASP A 102 15.17 -46.45 -26.14
#